data_AF-A0A7C6EUI2-F1
#
_entry.id   AF-A0A7C6EUI2-F1
#
_cell.length_a   1.000
_cell.length_b   1.000
_cell.length_c   1.000
_cell.angle_alpha   90.00
_cell.angle_beta   90.00
_cell.angle_gamma   90.00
#
_symmetry.space_group_name_H-M   'P 1'
#
loop_
_entity.id
_entity.type
_entity.pdbx_description
1 polymer ?
#
loop_
_entity_poly.entity_id
_entity_poly.type
_entity_poly.pdbx_seq_one_letter_code
_entity_poly.pdbx_strand_id
1 'polypeptide(L)'
;MKHTPNLYSQMSHLKKGSIKVKPGEQIKAGQIIGASGNSGRSPYPHLHFQLQTTPYIGSRTIQYPISHYLVTKENGKFLHQFRSPSQNDIVSNVTVHPLLKNAFDLVPGQKIEATFSLNGKETTATWEVATNIYNESYLYCPRYKSAAYFVNDGVFFRFVHYEGNRKSLLYYFYLAYYEVVLSTDADKAIESEIPAFQIFKPHELVAQDILAPFLQFMHARYTLHNKTENTVLSSNEIRIFSEVTREYAFRKRKRIRFESAVTQNGIGKIAVYED
;
A
#
# COMPACT_ATOMS: atom_id res chain seq x y z
N MET A 1 22.39 -11.80 5.89
CA MET A 1 22.14 -10.37 5.70
C MET A 1 21.49 -9.83 6.96
N LYS A 2 21.99 -8.71 7.51
CA LYS A 2 21.48 -8.10 8.74
C LYS A 2 20.45 -7.03 8.38
N HIS A 3 19.27 -7.06 9.00
CA HIS A 3 18.21 -6.07 8.80
C HIS A 3 18.17 -5.08 9.96
N THR A 4 18.06 -5.59 11.18
CA THR A 4 18.07 -4.83 12.44
C THR A 4 18.80 -5.66 13.51
N PRO A 5 19.06 -5.12 14.73
CA PRO A 5 19.48 -5.95 15.84
C PRO A 5 18.52 -7.15 16.00
N ASN A 6 19.07 -8.36 16.06
CA ASN A 6 18.33 -9.61 16.21
C ASN A 6 17.43 -10.02 15.02
N LEU A 7 17.63 -9.45 13.83
CA LEU A 7 16.94 -9.90 12.62
C LEU A 7 17.91 -10.06 11.45
N TYR A 8 18.08 -11.31 11.00
CA TYR A 8 18.96 -11.68 9.91
C TYR A 8 18.23 -12.58 8.91
N SER A 9 18.49 -12.42 7.62
CA SER A 9 18.14 -13.44 6.62
C SER A 9 19.36 -14.26 6.21
N GLN A 10 19.19 -15.57 6.11
CA GLN A 10 20.15 -16.50 5.54
C GLN A 10 19.63 -17.00 4.19
N MET A 11 20.52 -17.00 3.20
CA MET A 11 20.29 -17.56 1.87
C MET A 11 21.37 -18.60 1.60
N SER A 12 20.96 -19.83 1.27
CA SER A 12 21.88 -20.93 0.97
C SER A 12 21.68 -21.45 -0.46
N HIS A 13 22.58 -22.34 -0.88
CA HIS A 13 22.57 -22.99 -2.19
C HIS A 13 22.80 -22.07 -3.40
N LEU A 14 23.28 -20.83 -3.20
CA LEU A 14 23.60 -19.92 -4.30
C LEU A 14 24.62 -20.52 -5.29
N LYS A 15 24.55 -20.14 -6.57
CA LYS A 15 25.50 -20.56 -7.60
C LYS A 15 26.91 -20.07 -7.25
N LYS A 16 27.90 -20.97 -7.29
CA LYS A 16 29.31 -20.64 -7.02
C LYS A 16 29.76 -19.49 -7.92
N GLY A 17 30.42 -18.49 -7.33
CA GLY A 17 30.90 -17.30 -8.05
C GLY A 17 29.82 -16.31 -8.50
N SER A 18 28.55 -16.50 -8.12
CA SER A 18 27.47 -15.59 -8.53
C SER A 18 27.23 -14.43 -7.57
N ILE A 19 27.78 -14.47 -6.35
CA ILE A 19 27.58 -13.44 -5.33
C ILE A 19 28.18 -12.12 -5.83
N LYS A 20 27.35 -11.08 -5.89
CA LYS A 20 27.71 -9.74 -6.41
C LYS A 20 28.02 -8.72 -5.32
N VAL A 21 27.87 -9.10 -4.06
CA VAL A 21 28.01 -8.22 -2.89
C VAL A 21 29.14 -8.68 -1.97
N LYS A 22 29.65 -7.76 -1.16
CA LYS A 22 30.73 -8.03 -0.20
C LYS A 22 30.25 -7.90 1.26
N PRO A 23 30.91 -8.57 2.23
CA PRO A 23 30.62 -8.35 3.65
C PRO A 23 30.73 -6.87 4.01
N GLY A 24 29.74 -6.35 4.74
CA GLY A 24 29.66 -4.94 5.13
C GLY A 24 29.00 -4.01 4.09
N GLU A 25 28.73 -4.49 2.88
CA GLU A 25 28.03 -3.71 1.86
C GLU A 25 26.58 -3.43 2.28
N GLN A 26 26.17 -2.17 2.19
CA GLN A 26 24.77 -1.78 2.31
C GLN A 26 24.05 -2.09 1.01
N ILE A 27 22.94 -2.79 1.10
CA ILE A 27 22.14 -3.16 -0.07
C ILE A 27 20.74 -2.58 0.02
N LYS A 28 20.10 -2.40 -1.14
CA LYS A 28 18.72 -1.95 -1.24
C LYS A 28 17.80 -3.10 -1.65
N ALA A 29 16.53 -3.02 -1.26
CA ALA A 29 15.51 -3.94 -1.77
C ALA A 29 15.51 -3.93 -3.32
N GLY A 30 15.40 -5.10 -3.94
CA GLY A 30 15.50 -5.28 -5.39
C GLY A 30 16.92 -5.38 -5.96
N GLN A 31 17.97 -5.12 -5.17
CA GLN A 31 19.35 -5.30 -5.62
C GLN A 31 19.66 -6.79 -5.85
N ILE A 32 20.20 -7.12 -7.03
CA ILE A 32 20.64 -8.48 -7.34
C ILE A 32 21.92 -8.79 -6.54
N ILE A 33 21.81 -9.71 -5.58
CA ILE A 33 22.94 -10.11 -4.73
C ILE A 33 23.63 -11.41 -5.16
N GLY A 34 22.98 -12.22 -5.99
CA GLY A 34 23.49 -13.49 -6.48
C GLY A 34 22.47 -14.27 -7.29
N ALA A 35 22.86 -15.44 -7.79
CA ALA A 35 21.98 -16.34 -8.52
C ALA A 35 21.69 -17.61 -7.70
N SER A 36 20.44 -18.11 -7.81
CA SER A 36 20.09 -19.44 -7.28
C SER A 36 20.95 -20.51 -7.93
N GLY A 37 21.26 -21.57 -7.18
CA GLY A 37 22.09 -22.68 -7.64
C GLY A 37 21.87 -23.90 -6.77
N ASN A 38 22.88 -24.76 -6.69
CA ASN A 38 22.85 -26.03 -5.97
C ASN A 38 24.13 -26.25 -5.14
N SER A 39 24.75 -25.18 -4.63
CA SER A 39 25.97 -25.33 -3.82
C SER A 39 25.68 -26.02 -2.47
N GLY A 40 26.65 -26.78 -1.96
CA GLY A 40 26.50 -27.57 -0.73
C GLY A 40 25.70 -28.85 -0.95
N ARG A 41 25.06 -29.36 0.10
CA ARG A 41 24.23 -30.58 0.04
C ARG A 41 22.84 -30.26 -0.49
N SER A 42 22.74 -30.07 -1.81
CA SER A 42 21.49 -29.74 -2.51
C SER A 42 21.29 -30.63 -3.74
N PRO A 43 20.16 -31.35 -3.86
CA PRO A 43 19.93 -32.29 -4.97
C PRO A 43 19.62 -31.61 -6.31
N TYR A 44 19.10 -30.38 -6.31
CA TYR A 44 18.75 -29.62 -7.51
C TYR A 44 18.78 -28.11 -7.24
N PRO A 45 18.86 -27.25 -8.27
CA PRO A 45 18.92 -25.81 -8.07
C PRO A 45 17.69 -25.24 -7.34
N HIS A 46 17.91 -24.66 -6.17
CA HIS A 46 16.86 -23.99 -5.38
C HIS A 46 17.47 -22.97 -4.41
N LEU A 47 16.64 -22.05 -3.90
CA LEU A 47 17.03 -21.11 -2.86
C LEU A 47 16.46 -21.56 -1.52
N HIS A 48 17.33 -21.86 -0.56
CA HIS A 48 16.92 -21.94 0.84
C HIS A 48 16.97 -20.53 1.43
N PHE A 49 15.82 -20.01 1.85
CA PHE A 49 15.70 -18.71 2.49
C PHE A 49 15.10 -18.88 3.89
N GLN A 50 15.73 -18.27 4.90
CA GLN A 50 15.19 -18.24 6.26
C GLN A 50 15.48 -16.93 6.97
N LEU A 51 14.66 -16.61 7.96
CA LEU A 51 14.90 -15.52 8.91
C LEU A 51 15.31 -16.12 10.26
N GLN A 52 16.25 -15.47 10.94
CA GLN A 52 16.87 -15.94 12.17
C GLN A 52 17.32 -14.77 13.06
N THR A 53 17.49 -15.02 14.37
CA THR A 53 17.84 -13.99 15.35
C THR A 53 19.34 -13.73 15.50
N THR A 54 20.18 -14.64 15.02
CA THR A 54 21.65 -14.55 15.15
C THR A 54 22.32 -14.64 13.77
N PRO A 55 23.57 -14.15 13.63
CA PRO A 55 24.25 -14.09 12.33
C PRO A 55 24.83 -15.43 11.85
N TYR A 56 24.75 -16.50 12.66
CA TYR A 56 25.45 -17.76 12.39
C TYR A 56 24.66 -18.67 11.43
N ILE A 57 25.38 -19.40 10.59
CA ILE A 57 24.79 -20.41 9.70
C ILE A 57 24.20 -21.54 10.56
N GLY A 58 22.98 -21.97 10.26
CA GLY A 58 22.31 -23.05 11.00
C GLY A 58 21.57 -22.58 12.26
N SER A 59 21.45 -21.27 12.45
CA SER A 59 20.64 -20.72 13.55
C SER A 59 19.16 -21.07 13.38
N ARG A 60 18.43 -21.09 14.49
CA ARG A 60 17.00 -21.43 14.51
C ARG A 60 16.20 -20.46 13.64
N THR A 61 15.39 -21.01 12.74
CA THR A 61 14.43 -20.24 11.95
C THR A 61 13.37 -19.63 12.87
N ILE A 62 13.08 -18.35 12.66
CA ILE A 62 11.95 -17.67 13.28
C ILE A 62 10.83 -17.48 12.27
N GLN A 63 9.60 -17.51 12.75
CA GLN A 63 8.47 -17.08 11.96
C GLN A 63 8.48 -15.56 11.88
N TYR A 64 8.55 -15.02 10.67
CA TYR A 64 8.55 -13.59 10.44
C TYR A 64 7.86 -13.32 9.11
N PRO A 65 6.89 -12.39 9.06
CA PRO A 65 6.08 -12.16 7.86
C PRO A 65 6.90 -11.57 6.72
N ILE A 66 6.59 -11.99 5.49
CA ILE A 66 7.05 -11.33 4.28
C ILE A 66 6.18 -10.08 4.09
N SER A 67 6.80 -8.96 3.70
CA SER A 67 6.12 -7.68 3.54
C SER A 67 4.99 -7.78 2.53
N HIS A 68 5.29 -8.09 1.27
CA HIS A 68 4.32 -8.13 0.18
C HIS A 68 4.67 -9.25 -0.80
N TYR A 69 3.69 -10.06 -1.19
CA TYR A 69 3.85 -11.08 -2.22
C TYR A 69 2.50 -11.42 -2.87
N LEU A 70 2.55 -11.91 -4.10
CA LEU A 70 1.39 -12.45 -4.79
C LEU A 70 1.36 -13.96 -4.61
N VAL A 71 0.21 -14.53 -4.27
CA VAL A 71 -0.04 -15.97 -4.35
C VAL A 71 -0.85 -16.24 -5.61
N THR A 72 -0.37 -17.16 -6.45
CA THR A 72 -1.09 -17.59 -7.65
C THR A 72 -1.98 -18.78 -7.30
N LYS A 73 -3.28 -18.67 -7.57
CA LYS A 73 -4.28 -19.74 -7.48
C LYS A 73 -5.01 -19.89 -8.82
N GLU A 74 -5.87 -20.89 -8.95
CA GLU A 74 -6.65 -21.15 -10.19
C GLU A 74 -7.49 -19.94 -10.64
N ASN A 75 -7.96 -19.14 -9.69
CA ASN A 75 -8.83 -17.99 -9.91
C ASN A 75 -8.10 -16.63 -9.90
N GLY A 76 -6.77 -16.63 -10.04
CA GLY A 76 -5.98 -15.40 -10.20
C GLY A 76 -4.85 -15.24 -9.18
N LYS A 77 -4.31 -14.03 -9.13
CA LYS A 77 -3.23 -13.60 -8.24
C LYS A 77 -3.76 -12.77 -7.07
N PHE A 78 -3.34 -13.15 -5.87
CA PHE A 78 -3.81 -12.61 -4.61
C PHE A 78 -2.68 -11.89 -3.89
N LEU A 79 -2.87 -10.60 -3.61
CA LEU A 79 -1.91 -9.83 -2.85
C LEU A 79 -2.02 -10.12 -1.36
N HIS A 80 -0.92 -10.54 -0.76
CA HIS A 80 -0.79 -10.71 0.68
C HIS A 80 0.17 -9.68 1.26
N GLN A 81 -0.21 -9.08 2.39
CA GLN A 81 0.60 -8.12 3.15
C GLN A 81 0.90 -8.65 4.54
N PHE A 82 2.17 -8.61 4.96
CA PHE A 82 2.61 -9.00 6.30
C PHE A 82 2.10 -10.39 6.72
N ARG A 83 2.31 -11.38 5.84
CA ARG A 83 1.93 -12.79 6.05
C ARG A 83 3.09 -13.73 5.73
N SER A 84 2.98 -14.98 6.17
CA SER A 84 3.86 -16.06 5.74
C SER A 84 3.14 -16.91 4.70
N PRO A 85 3.76 -17.22 3.55
CA PRO A 85 3.20 -18.16 2.58
C PRO A 85 2.94 -19.53 3.24
N SER A 86 1.87 -20.19 2.81
CA SER A 86 1.57 -21.56 3.20
C SER A 86 2.43 -22.55 2.42
N GLN A 87 2.55 -23.77 2.94
CA GLN A 87 3.21 -24.85 2.22
C GLN A 87 2.56 -25.04 0.84
N ASN A 88 3.40 -25.18 -0.20
CA ASN A 88 3.00 -25.33 -1.61
C ASN A 88 2.37 -24.09 -2.27
N ASP A 89 2.38 -22.92 -1.62
CA ASP A 89 2.00 -21.69 -2.30
C ASP A 89 3.00 -21.35 -3.42
N ILE A 90 2.46 -21.04 -4.60
CA ILE A 90 3.23 -20.46 -5.72
C ILE A 90 3.22 -18.95 -5.51
N VAL A 91 4.37 -18.41 -5.13
CA VAL A 91 4.53 -16.98 -4.83
C VAL A 91 5.34 -16.24 -5.88
N SER A 92 5.04 -14.97 -6.08
CA SER A 92 5.82 -14.05 -6.92
C SER A 92 5.92 -12.67 -6.29
N ASN A 93 6.89 -11.88 -6.75
CA ASN A 93 7.05 -10.49 -6.35
C ASN A 93 5.88 -9.64 -6.87
N VAL A 94 5.57 -8.56 -6.16
CA VAL A 94 4.69 -7.50 -6.67
C VAL A 94 5.52 -6.62 -7.61
N THR A 95 5.10 -6.44 -8.86
CA THR A 95 5.79 -5.56 -9.81
C THR A 95 5.20 -4.16 -9.72
N VAL A 96 6.04 -3.18 -9.41
CA VAL A 96 5.62 -1.78 -9.30
C VAL A 96 5.41 -1.19 -10.69
N HIS A 97 4.23 -0.63 -10.94
CA HIS A 97 3.92 0.02 -12.21
C HIS A 97 4.49 1.46 -12.23
N PRO A 98 5.27 1.86 -13.25
CA PRO A 98 5.92 3.18 -13.29
C PRO A 98 4.95 4.37 -13.19
N LEU A 99 3.79 4.32 -13.85
CA LEU A 99 2.79 5.38 -13.78
C LEU A 99 2.25 5.59 -12.35
N LEU A 100 1.91 4.50 -11.65
CA LEU A 100 1.45 4.58 -10.25
C LEU A 100 2.59 5.07 -9.36
N LYS A 101 3.80 4.53 -9.54
CA LYS A 101 4.96 4.99 -8.79
C LYS A 101 5.14 6.51 -8.92
N ASN A 102 5.18 7.03 -10.14
CA ASN A 102 5.40 8.46 -10.39
C ASN A 102 4.24 9.32 -9.84
N ALA A 103 3.00 8.85 -9.93
CA ALA A 103 1.83 9.57 -9.44
C ALA A 103 1.80 9.71 -7.90
N PHE A 104 2.40 8.75 -7.18
CA PHE A 104 2.43 8.71 -5.72
C PHE A 104 3.85 8.90 -5.13
N ASP A 105 4.82 9.32 -5.96
CA ASP A 105 6.16 9.70 -5.52
C ASP A 105 6.15 11.16 -5.05
N LEU A 106 5.55 11.37 -3.87
CA LEU A 106 5.31 12.69 -3.30
C LEU A 106 6.55 13.15 -2.52
N VAL A 107 7.25 14.16 -3.05
CA VAL A 107 8.52 14.65 -2.48
C VAL A 107 8.29 15.98 -1.74
N PRO A 108 8.92 16.21 -0.56
CA PRO A 108 8.77 17.47 0.18
C PRO A 108 9.03 18.72 -0.68
N GLY A 109 8.19 19.73 -0.52
CA GLY A 109 8.19 20.98 -1.30
C GLY A 109 7.42 20.90 -2.62
N GLN A 110 6.98 19.70 -3.05
CA GLN A 110 6.14 19.54 -4.22
C GLN A 110 4.74 20.13 -3.98
N LYS A 111 4.21 20.84 -4.98
CA LYS A 111 2.80 21.25 -5.01
C LYS A 111 2.00 20.22 -5.79
N ILE A 112 0.93 19.74 -5.18
CA ILE A 112 0.00 18.79 -5.78
C ILE A 112 -1.27 19.54 -6.14
N GLU A 113 -1.70 19.43 -7.39
CA GLU A 113 -2.98 19.92 -7.87
C GLU A 113 -3.87 18.72 -8.20
N ALA A 114 -5.11 18.75 -7.70
CA ALA A 114 -6.09 17.70 -7.94
C ALA A 114 -7.44 18.31 -8.31
N THR A 115 -8.01 17.83 -9.40
CA THR A 115 -9.34 18.23 -9.88
C THR A 115 -10.36 17.16 -9.54
N PHE A 116 -11.43 17.56 -8.86
CA PHE A 116 -12.54 16.70 -8.50
C PHE A 116 -13.77 17.03 -9.31
N SER A 117 -14.54 16.00 -9.70
CA SER A 117 -15.90 16.14 -10.22
C SER A 117 -16.89 15.67 -9.17
N LEU A 118 -17.63 16.60 -8.57
CA LEU A 118 -18.70 16.32 -7.62
C LEU A 118 -20.03 16.76 -8.22
N ASN A 119 -20.96 15.83 -8.42
CA ASN A 119 -22.30 16.12 -8.99
C ASN A 119 -22.25 16.92 -10.32
N GLY A 120 -21.27 16.62 -11.17
CA GLY A 120 -21.06 17.29 -12.46
C GLY A 120 -20.39 18.68 -12.38
N LYS A 121 -20.04 19.17 -11.19
CA LYS A 121 -19.24 20.38 -11.01
C LYS A 121 -17.78 20.02 -10.77
N GLU A 122 -16.90 20.67 -11.51
CA GLU A 122 -15.46 20.50 -11.36
C GLU A 122 -14.90 21.52 -10.36
N THR A 123 -14.03 21.08 -9.46
CA THR A 123 -13.36 21.94 -8.49
C THR A 123 -11.94 21.45 -8.29
N THR A 124 -11.00 22.38 -8.35
CA THR A 124 -9.58 22.09 -8.17
C THR A 124 -9.10 22.54 -6.80
N ALA A 125 -8.20 21.77 -6.21
CA ALA A 125 -7.48 22.14 -5.00
C ALA A 125 -5.98 21.94 -5.19
N THR A 126 -5.20 22.78 -4.51
CA THR A 126 -3.75 22.68 -4.46
C THR A 126 -3.29 22.48 -3.01
N TRP A 127 -2.32 21.57 -2.83
CA TRP A 127 -1.70 21.24 -1.56
C TRP A 127 -0.18 21.22 -1.70
N GLU A 128 0.51 21.26 -0.58
CA GLU A 128 1.97 21.16 -0.53
C GLU A 128 2.37 19.89 0.22
N VAL A 129 3.35 19.16 -0.30
CA VAL A 129 3.97 18.04 0.40
C VAL A 129 4.97 18.61 1.41
N ALA A 130 4.79 18.27 2.68
CA ALA A 130 5.64 18.73 3.78
C ALA A 130 6.07 17.55 4.66
N THR A 131 7.06 17.79 5.52
CA THR A 131 7.56 16.84 6.50
C THR A 131 7.71 17.54 7.85
N ASN A 132 7.34 16.88 8.94
CA ASN A 132 7.46 17.43 10.28
C ASN A 132 8.80 17.06 10.95
N ILE A 133 9.00 17.49 12.20
CA ILE A 133 10.22 17.23 12.98
C ILE A 133 10.45 15.73 13.29
N TYR A 134 9.43 14.89 13.13
CA TYR A 134 9.50 13.44 13.33
C TYR A 134 9.72 12.68 12.03
N ASN A 135 9.98 13.38 10.91
CA ASN A 135 10.10 12.85 9.56
C ASN A 135 8.81 12.20 9.03
N GLU A 136 7.66 12.62 9.52
CA GLU A 136 6.37 12.20 8.97
C GLU A 136 6.00 13.09 7.78
N SER A 137 5.78 12.49 6.62
CA SER A 137 5.36 13.18 5.42
C SER A 137 3.85 13.38 5.38
N TYR A 138 3.40 14.54 4.91
CA TYR A 138 1.98 14.87 4.82
C TYR A 138 1.68 15.84 3.68
N LEU A 139 0.44 15.79 3.18
CA LEU A 139 -0.12 16.83 2.33
C LEU A 139 -0.76 17.90 3.20
N TYR A 140 -0.40 19.16 2.97
CA TYR A 140 -0.92 20.30 3.71
C TYR A 140 -1.82 21.17 2.84
N CYS A 141 -3.00 21.51 3.36
CA CYS A 141 -3.92 22.47 2.76
C CYS A 141 -3.94 23.78 3.59
N PRO A 142 -3.28 24.86 3.14
CA PRO A 142 -3.25 26.13 3.87
C PRO A 142 -4.64 26.75 4.09
N ARG A 143 -5.54 26.61 3.10
CA ARG A 143 -6.88 27.20 3.12
C ARG A 143 -7.74 26.71 4.29
N TYR A 144 -7.65 25.41 4.62
CA TYR A 144 -8.48 24.79 5.66
C TYR A 144 -7.67 24.36 6.89
N LYS A 145 -6.35 24.60 6.89
CA LYS A 145 -5.41 24.09 7.90
C LYS A 145 -5.59 22.59 8.14
N SER A 146 -5.75 21.84 7.05
CA SER A 146 -5.89 20.38 7.08
C SER A 146 -4.57 19.71 6.67
N ALA A 147 -4.30 18.54 7.22
CA ALA A 147 -3.13 17.72 6.90
C ALA A 147 -3.53 16.25 6.67
N ALA A 148 -2.93 15.60 5.68
CA ALA A 148 -3.10 14.18 5.42
C ALA A 148 -1.73 13.50 5.40
N TYR A 149 -1.41 12.75 6.46
CA TYR A 149 -0.12 12.09 6.67
C TYR A 149 -0.06 10.78 5.92
N PHE A 150 1.06 10.50 5.26
CA PHE A 150 1.22 9.33 4.42
C PHE A 150 2.60 8.68 4.54
N VAL A 151 2.65 7.40 4.16
CA VAL A 151 3.86 6.62 4.00
C VAL A 151 3.87 5.97 2.62
N ASN A 152 5.05 5.82 2.03
CA ASN A 152 5.25 5.10 0.78
C ASN A 152 6.41 4.11 0.96
N ASP A 153 6.13 2.81 0.90
CA ASP A 153 7.13 1.74 1.09
C ASP A 153 7.72 1.22 -0.23
N GLY A 154 7.33 1.83 -1.35
CA GLY A 154 7.73 1.48 -2.70
C GLY A 154 6.80 0.48 -3.39
N VAL A 155 5.95 -0.23 -2.65
CA VAL A 155 4.89 -1.10 -3.19
C VAL A 155 3.51 -0.52 -2.88
N PHE A 156 3.35 0.09 -1.71
CA PHE A 156 2.15 0.76 -1.26
C PHE A 156 2.40 2.22 -0.94
N PHE A 157 1.45 3.06 -1.35
CA PHE A 157 1.22 4.39 -0.79
C PHE A 157 0.03 4.30 0.16
N ARG A 158 0.16 4.78 1.40
CA ARG A 158 -0.94 4.74 2.38
C ARG A 158 -1.02 6.03 3.17
N PHE A 159 -2.23 6.58 3.31
CA PHE A 159 -2.48 7.59 4.33
C PHE A 159 -2.61 6.94 5.71
N VAL A 160 -1.85 7.44 6.69
CA VAL A 160 -1.85 6.93 8.07
C VAL A 160 -2.79 7.73 8.97
N HIS A 161 -2.99 9.01 8.67
CA HIS A 161 -3.76 9.91 9.51
C HIS A 161 -4.26 11.13 8.74
N TYR A 162 -5.40 11.68 9.14
CA TYR A 162 -5.95 12.93 8.64
C TYR A 162 -6.33 13.88 9.79
N GLU A 163 -5.99 15.15 9.64
CA GLU A 163 -6.31 16.24 10.56
C GLU A 163 -7.00 17.38 9.81
N GLY A 164 -8.03 17.98 10.43
CA GLY A 164 -8.71 19.16 9.90
C GLY A 164 -10.09 18.90 9.32
N ASN A 165 -10.48 19.69 8.32
CA ASN A 165 -11.86 19.76 7.86
C ASN A 165 -12.24 18.56 6.96
N ARG A 166 -13.13 17.68 7.43
CA ARG A 166 -13.64 16.51 6.70
C ARG A 166 -14.61 16.81 5.55
N LYS A 167 -14.87 18.09 5.26
CA LYS A 167 -15.60 18.52 4.06
C LYS A 167 -14.68 19.11 2.98
N SER A 168 -13.36 19.13 3.22
CA SER A 168 -12.39 19.66 2.26
C SER A 168 -12.03 18.63 1.19
N LEU A 169 -11.61 19.10 0.01
CA LEU A 169 -11.12 18.21 -1.06
C LEU A 169 -9.91 17.37 -0.66
N LEU A 170 -9.10 17.82 0.30
CA LEU A 170 -7.99 17.02 0.82
C LEU A 170 -8.50 15.78 1.57
N TYR A 171 -9.64 15.89 2.27
CA TYR A 171 -10.26 14.72 2.91
C TYR A 171 -10.81 13.74 1.87
N TYR A 172 -11.40 14.22 0.77
CA TYR A 172 -11.81 13.36 -0.33
C TYR A 172 -10.61 12.69 -1.01
N PHE A 173 -9.48 13.38 -1.15
CA PHE A 173 -8.23 12.78 -1.63
C PHE A 173 -7.71 11.69 -0.68
N TYR A 174 -7.72 11.96 0.63
CA TYR A 174 -7.39 10.99 1.67
C TYR A 174 -8.26 9.74 1.57
N LEU A 175 -9.57 9.89 1.36
CA LEU A 175 -10.49 8.76 1.20
C LEU A 175 -10.29 8.02 -0.11
N ALA A 176 -10.07 8.73 -1.23
CA ALA A 176 -9.90 8.12 -2.55
C ALA A 176 -8.65 7.22 -2.59
N TYR A 177 -7.57 7.64 -1.93
CA TYR A 177 -6.26 6.99 -1.99
C TYR A 177 -5.78 6.55 -0.61
N TYR A 178 -6.70 6.17 0.28
CA TYR A 178 -6.37 5.75 1.65
C TYR A 178 -5.26 4.69 1.67
N GLU A 179 -5.35 3.70 0.78
CA GLU A 179 -4.32 2.69 0.58
C GLU A 179 -4.23 2.26 -0.89
N VAL A 180 -3.15 2.63 -1.57
CA VAL A 180 -2.94 2.36 -2.99
C VAL A 180 -1.79 1.38 -3.15
N VAL A 181 -2.05 0.22 -3.74
CA VAL A 181 -0.96 -0.61 -4.28
C VAL A 181 -0.47 0.03 -5.57
N LEU A 182 0.84 0.16 -5.71
CA LEU A 182 1.49 0.73 -6.89
C LEU A 182 1.71 -0.35 -7.95
N SER A 183 0.74 -1.26 -8.12
CA SER A 183 0.80 -2.40 -9.03
C SER A 183 -0.58 -2.69 -9.64
N THR A 184 -0.57 -3.38 -10.77
CA THR A 184 -1.76 -3.90 -11.47
C THR A 184 -1.76 -5.43 -11.54
N ASP A 185 -0.84 -6.09 -10.83
CA ASP A 185 -0.61 -7.54 -10.93
C ASP A 185 -1.63 -8.38 -10.13
N ALA A 186 -2.36 -7.76 -9.20
CA ALA A 186 -3.34 -8.43 -8.36
C ALA A 186 -4.72 -8.39 -9.03
N ASP A 187 -5.36 -9.55 -9.16
CA ASP A 187 -6.69 -9.67 -9.79
C ASP A 187 -7.84 -9.32 -8.83
N LYS A 188 -7.56 -9.33 -7.52
CA LYS A 188 -8.54 -8.96 -6.50
C LYS A 188 -8.26 -7.57 -5.95
N ALA A 189 -9.35 -6.87 -5.61
CA ALA A 189 -9.30 -5.63 -4.89
C ALA A 189 -8.60 -5.80 -3.54
N ILE A 190 -7.89 -4.75 -3.13
CA ILE A 190 -7.35 -4.64 -1.78
C ILE A 190 -8.48 -4.25 -0.86
N GLU A 191 -8.48 -4.83 0.33
CA GLU A 191 -9.42 -4.52 1.39
C GLU A 191 -8.64 -4.06 2.62
N SER A 192 -9.02 -2.90 3.13
CA SER A 192 -8.42 -2.31 4.34
C SER A 192 -9.51 -1.73 5.23
N GLU A 193 -9.17 -1.48 6.49
CA GLU A 193 -10.05 -0.78 7.42
C GLU A 193 -9.51 0.61 7.73
N ILE A 194 -10.36 1.62 7.61
CA ILE A 194 -10.05 2.98 8.04
C ILE A 194 -10.41 3.07 9.53
N PRO A 195 -9.51 3.60 10.39
CA PRO A 195 -9.81 3.80 11.79
C PRO A 195 -11.13 4.56 11.98
N ALA A 196 -12.02 4.03 12.82
CA ALA A 196 -13.37 4.57 12.99
C ALA A 196 -13.36 6.07 13.32
N PHE A 197 -12.41 6.52 14.14
CA PHE A 197 -12.32 7.93 14.51
C PHE A 197 -12.04 8.87 13.33
N GLN A 198 -11.48 8.39 12.22
CA GLN A 198 -11.27 9.19 11.00
C GLN A 198 -12.56 9.41 10.20
N ILE A 199 -13.54 8.52 10.33
CA ILE A 199 -14.75 8.50 9.50
C ILE A 199 -16.00 8.92 10.27
N PHE A 200 -16.20 8.37 11.46
CA PHE A 200 -17.40 8.58 12.27
C PHE A 200 -17.29 9.88 13.08
N LYS A 201 -18.44 10.48 13.38
CA LYS A 201 -18.51 11.70 14.20
C LYS A 201 -18.25 11.37 15.67
N PRO A 202 -17.76 12.33 16.47
CA PRO A 202 -17.47 12.08 17.89
C PRO A 202 -18.62 11.47 18.69
N HIS A 203 -19.86 11.93 18.49
CA HIS A 203 -21.03 11.36 19.19
C HIS A 203 -21.39 9.94 18.76
N GLU A 204 -21.06 9.55 17.52
CA GLU A 204 -21.24 8.16 17.05
C GLU A 204 -20.21 7.25 17.75
N LEU A 205 -18.97 7.73 17.89
CA LEU A 205 -17.89 7.00 18.53
C LEU A 205 -18.15 6.75 20.01
N VAL A 206 -18.69 7.73 20.75
CA VAL A 206 -19.03 7.56 22.18
C VAL A 206 -19.93 6.34 22.40
N ALA A 207 -20.92 6.13 21.53
CA ALA A 207 -21.81 4.97 21.64
C ALA A 207 -21.05 3.65 21.37
N GLN A 208 -20.12 3.65 20.42
CA GLN A 208 -19.25 2.51 20.18
C GLN A 208 -18.28 2.27 21.33
N ASP A 209 -17.64 3.29 21.88
CA ASP A 209 -16.63 3.14 22.93
C ASP A 209 -17.23 2.54 24.21
N ILE A 210 -18.47 2.91 24.55
CA ILE A 210 -19.22 2.31 25.67
C ILE A 210 -19.49 0.81 25.44
N LEU A 211 -19.80 0.43 24.20
CA LEU A 211 -20.18 -0.94 23.86
C LEU A 211 -19.01 -1.79 23.34
N ALA A 212 -17.85 -1.19 23.04
CA ALA A 212 -16.70 -1.82 22.41
C ALA A 212 -16.20 -3.08 23.12
N PRO A 213 -16.25 -3.21 24.47
CA PRO A 213 -15.90 -4.46 25.15
C PRO A 213 -16.83 -5.63 24.81
N PHE A 214 -18.05 -5.36 24.38
CA PHE A 214 -19.10 -6.36 24.09
C PHE A 214 -19.35 -6.52 22.59
N LEU A 215 -19.31 -5.43 21.84
CA LEU A 215 -19.61 -5.40 20.41
C LEU A 215 -18.97 -4.18 19.73
N GLN A 216 -18.12 -4.44 18.74
CA GLN A 216 -17.71 -3.44 17.76
C GLN A 216 -18.69 -3.49 16.58
N PHE A 217 -19.42 -2.40 16.34
CA PHE A 217 -20.52 -2.39 15.38
C PHE A 217 -20.43 -1.30 14.31
N MET A 218 -19.45 -0.40 14.38
CA MET A 218 -19.17 0.55 13.29
C MET A 218 -17.80 0.28 12.70
N HIS A 219 -17.80 0.01 11.39
CA HIS A 219 -16.60 -0.27 10.62
C HIS A 219 -16.58 0.62 9.38
N ALA A 220 -15.39 1.08 9.01
CA ALA A 220 -15.18 1.78 7.76
C ALA A 220 -14.28 0.94 6.87
N ARG A 221 -14.89 0.24 5.91
CA ARG A 221 -14.17 -0.58 4.94
C ARG A 221 -13.71 0.28 3.77
N TYR A 222 -12.47 0.08 3.36
CA TYR A 222 -11.90 0.65 2.17
C TYR A 222 -11.59 -0.47 1.18
N THR A 223 -11.96 -0.28 -0.07
CA THR A 223 -11.54 -1.15 -1.16
C THR A 223 -10.87 -0.35 -2.27
N LEU A 224 -9.86 -0.94 -2.91
CA LEU A 224 -9.21 -0.36 -4.07
C LEU A 224 -8.87 -1.43 -5.11
N HIS A 225 -9.15 -1.11 -6.36
CA HIS A 225 -8.83 -1.96 -7.50
C HIS A 225 -8.25 -1.12 -8.64
N ASN A 226 -7.04 -1.50 -9.08
CA ASN A 226 -6.37 -0.90 -10.21
C ASN A 226 -6.60 -1.75 -11.45
N LYS A 227 -6.97 -1.12 -12.56
CA LYS A 227 -7.15 -1.81 -13.84
C LYS A 227 -6.35 -1.12 -14.93
N THR A 228 -5.55 -1.89 -15.66
CA THR A 228 -4.90 -1.42 -16.89
C THR A 228 -5.91 -1.46 -18.02
N GLU A 229 -6.10 -0.35 -18.71
CA GLU A 229 -6.85 -0.32 -19.98
C GLU A 229 -5.86 -0.19 -21.13
N ASN A 230 -5.81 -1.22 -21.98
CA ASN A 230 -5.07 -1.19 -23.23
C ASN A 230 -6.03 -0.84 -24.36
N THR A 231 -6.08 0.44 -24.75
CA THR A 231 -6.72 0.86 -26.00
C THR A 231 -5.75 0.70 -27.18
N VAL A 232 -6.27 0.30 -28.34
CA VAL A 232 -5.51 0.03 -29.59
C VAL A 232 -4.63 1.21 -30.05
N LEU A 233 -4.90 2.43 -29.56
CA LEU A 233 -4.22 3.66 -29.97
C LEU A 233 -3.38 4.33 -28.85
N SER A 234 -3.43 3.82 -27.62
CA SER A 234 -2.57 4.25 -26.53
C SER A 234 -2.59 3.21 -25.41
N SER A 235 -1.45 2.56 -25.18
CA SER A 235 -1.08 2.09 -23.85
C SER A 235 -0.63 3.32 -23.06
N ASN A 236 -1.17 3.53 -21.84
CA ASN A 236 -0.56 4.27 -20.72
C ASN A 236 -1.60 4.93 -19.78
N GLU A 237 -2.75 4.30 -19.55
CA GLU A 237 -3.67 4.73 -18.49
C GLU A 237 -3.92 3.58 -17.51
N ILE A 238 -3.89 3.90 -16.22
CA ILE A 238 -4.37 3.00 -15.16
C ILE A 238 -5.59 3.65 -14.53
N ARG A 239 -6.72 2.94 -14.55
CA ARG A 239 -7.89 3.35 -13.80
C ARG A 239 -7.79 2.84 -12.37
N ILE A 240 -8.01 3.75 -11.43
CA ILE A 240 -8.11 3.46 -10.00
C ILE A 240 -9.56 3.62 -9.60
N PHE A 241 -10.13 2.54 -9.08
CA PHE A 241 -11.45 2.52 -8.47
C PHE A 241 -11.29 2.29 -6.98
N SER A 242 -11.86 3.16 -6.16
CA SER A 242 -11.89 2.96 -4.72
C SER A 242 -13.26 3.24 -4.12
N GLU A 243 -13.56 2.55 -3.03
CA GLU A 243 -14.82 2.70 -2.30
C GLU A 243 -14.55 2.75 -0.80
N VAL A 244 -15.19 3.70 -0.13
CA VAL A 244 -15.29 3.76 1.33
C VAL A 244 -16.71 3.42 1.72
N THR A 245 -16.90 2.31 2.43
CA THR A 245 -18.20 1.88 2.96
C THR A 245 -18.23 2.05 4.48
N ARG A 246 -19.17 2.88 4.96
CA ARG A 246 -19.55 2.97 6.38
C ARG A 246 -20.56 1.89 6.69
N GLU A 247 -20.18 0.95 7.52
CA GLU A 247 -21.03 -0.13 8.00
C GLU A 247 -21.49 0.12 9.43
N TYR A 248 -22.76 -0.16 9.69
CA TYR A 248 -23.38 -0.16 11.01
C TYR A 248 -24.13 -1.48 11.18
N ALA A 249 -24.16 -2.05 12.38
CA ALA A 249 -24.91 -3.29 12.63
C ALA A 249 -26.41 -3.21 12.27
N PHE A 250 -27.04 -2.03 12.41
CA PHE A 250 -28.51 -1.88 12.30
C PHE A 250 -28.97 -0.74 11.38
N ARG A 251 -28.08 -0.14 10.57
CA ARG A 251 -28.41 0.98 9.69
C ARG A 251 -27.94 0.74 8.26
N LYS A 252 -28.54 1.49 7.33
CA LYS A 252 -28.13 1.49 5.92
C LYS A 252 -26.65 1.84 5.80
N ARG A 253 -25.95 1.05 4.97
CA ARG A 253 -24.57 1.34 4.58
C ARG A 253 -24.55 2.63 3.78
N LYS A 254 -23.58 3.50 4.07
CA LYS A 254 -23.30 4.69 3.26
C LYS A 254 -22.00 4.46 2.52
N ARG A 255 -21.95 4.84 1.25
CA ARG A 255 -20.80 4.60 0.39
C ARG A 255 -20.35 5.88 -0.27
N ILE A 256 -19.05 6.01 -0.43
CA ILE A 256 -18.43 7.01 -1.28
C ILE A 256 -17.51 6.26 -2.23
N ARG A 257 -17.75 6.41 -3.52
CA ARG A 257 -16.96 5.80 -4.59
C ARG A 257 -16.14 6.86 -5.29
N PHE A 258 -14.93 6.49 -5.66
CA PHE A 258 -14.00 7.33 -6.41
C PHE A 258 -13.54 6.60 -7.65
N GLU A 259 -13.51 7.32 -8.76
CA GLU A 259 -12.91 6.86 -10.00
C GLU A 259 -11.91 7.90 -10.49
N SER A 260 -10.72 7.43 -10.86
CA SER A 260 -9.67 8.30 -11.41
C SER A 260 -8.80 7.54 -12.39
N ALA A 261 -8.05 8.30 -13.18
CA ALA A 261 -7.12 7.79 -14.16
C ALA A 261 -5.71 8.28 -13.82
N VAL A 262 -4.72 7.41 -13.93
CA VAL A 262 -3.30 7.77 -13.80
C VAL A 262 -2.64 7.64 -15.16
N THR A 263 -2.03 8.74 -15.60
CA THR A 263 -1.30 8.83 -16.86
C THR A 263 0.14 9.30 -16.61
N GLN A 264 0.91 9.56 -17.67
CA GLN A 264 2.25 10.14 -17.54
C GLN A 264 2.26 11.51 -16.86
N ASN A 265 1.14 12.24 -16.89
CA ASN A 265 0.99 13.55 -16.25
C ASN A 265 0.57 13.47 -14.77
N GLY A 266 0.50 12.25 -14.21
CA GLY A 266 0.08 12.00 -12.83
C GLY A 266 -1.40 11.63 -12.72
N ILE A 267 -1.98 11.97 -11.58
CA ILE A 267 -3.39 11.68 -11.25
C ILE A 267 -4.27 12.66 -12.03
N GLY A 268 -5.14 12.11 -12.87
CA GLY A 268 -6.15 12.87 -13.61
C GLY A 268 -7.32 13.29 -12.71
N LYS A 269 -8.45 13.60 -13.35
CA LYS A 269 -9.66 14.00 -12.64
C LYS A 269 -10.19 12.87 -11.75
N ILE A 270 -10.62 13.24 -10.54
CA ILE A 270 -11.20 12.33 -9.55
C ILE A 270 -12.71 12.53 -9.54
N ALA A 271 -13.46 11.56 -10.07
CA ALA A 271 -14.92 11.55 -9.98
C ALA A 271 -15.36 11.01 -8.62
N VAL A 272 -16.29 11.71 -7.96
CA VAL A 272 -16.81 11.33 -6.64
C VAL A 272 -18.31 11.02 -6.75
N TYR A 273 -18.71 9.87 -6.22
CA TYR A 273 -20.10 9.42 -6.16
C TYR A 273 -20.48 9.09 -4.71
N GLU A 274 -21.46 9.82 -4.16
CA GLU A 274 -21.95 9.62 -2.78
C GLU A 274 -23.37 9.03 -2.79
N ASP A 275 -23.62 8.04 -1.94
CA ASP A 275 -24.93 7.41 -1.70
C ASP A 275 -25.64 7.98 -0.45
#